data_AF-A0A838TPB4-F1
#
_entry.id   AF-A0A838TPB4-F1
#
_cell.length_a   1.000
_cell.length_b   1.000
_cell.length_c   1.000
_cell.angle_alpha   90.00
_cell.angle_beta   90.00
_cell.angle_gamma   90.00
#
_symmetry.space_group_name_H-M   'P 1'
#
loop_
_entity.id
_entity.type
_entity.pdbx_description
1 polymer ?
#
loop_
_entity_poly.entity_id
_entity_poly.type
_entity_poly.pdbx_seq_one_letter_code
_entity_poly.pdbx_strand_id
1 'polypeptide(L)'
;MNKEENQPPGEEEVPNEQAPQEQPENEVAKADAAKDEEISSTTPVAEIKQAAIINLQSEKEMEVHHHTHPGHGKKTWKDYFWEFLMLFLAVFCGFLAEYQLEHKIEKERGREYVISFREDLCKDTAILRRSSETLKTLSIAGDSLVKILQQNRIQLPEDLKKLYDYNLISLAGVTLINLTDRTSVQLKNSGGMRLITGKKIIDAIIDYWAGIDHLTKVESIAQEMRLHAREKSYLIFDNRYYADSGINGKRVISNQAQLMTKENLVLTEFGNRVAHIKNLFKSSYTIFLNNQKAKADTLIKIINEEYHLK
;
A
#
# COMPACT_ATOMS: atom_id res chain seq x y z
N MET A 1 -73.40 6.40 -22.13
CA MET A 1 -73.66 6.63 -20.70
C MET A 1 -74.04 5.28 -20.11
N ASN A 2 -73.36 4.92 -19.01
CA ASN A 2 -73.41 3.67 -18.23
C ASN A 2 -72.81 2.42 -18.88
N LYS A 3 -72.24 1.49 -18.13
CA LYS A 3 -71.28 1.46 -16.99
C LYS A 3 -71.04 -0.04 -16.76
N GLU A 4 -69.84 -0.37 -16.31
CA GLU A 4 -69.31 -1.70 -15.98
C GLU A 4 -70.26 -2.63 -15.22
N GLU A 5 -70.08 -3.95 -15.40
CA GLU A 5 -69.97 -4.84 -14.24
C GLU A 5 -69.01 -6.01 -14.52
N ASN A 6 -67.99 -6.10 -13.64
CA ASN A 6 -66.93 -7.11 -13.61
C ASN A 6 -67.40 -8.38 -12.91
N GLN A 7 -66.93 -9.53 -13.40
CA GLN A 7 -67.11 -10.85 -12.79
C GLN A 7 -65.71 -11.43 -12.48
N PRO A 8 -65.45 -12.00 -11.27
CA PRO A 8 -64.13 -12.51 -10.92
C PRO A 8 -64.02 -14.02 -11.18
N PRO A 9 -62.82 -14.54 -11.47
CA PRO A 9 -62.40 -15.88 -11.06
C PRO A 9 -61.34 -15.76 -9.95
N GLY A 10 -61.38 -16.51 -8.86
CA GLY A 10 -61.51 -17.97 -8.82
C GLY A 10 -60.10 -18.52 -8.59
N GLU A 11 -59.80 -18.83 -7.33
CA GLU A 11 -58.50 -19.29 -6.81
C GLU A 11 -58.08 -20.62 -7.48
N GLU A 12 -56.83 -20.71 -7.91
CA GLU A 12 -56.16 -21.97 -8.26
C GLU A 12 -54.77 -22.02 -7.61
N GLU A 13 -54.42 -23.25 -7.24
CA GLU A 13 -53.55 -23.67 -6.15
C GLU A 13 -52.05 -23.45 -6.37
N VAL A 14 -51.35 -23.16 -5.26
CA VAL A 14 -49.88 -23.10 -5.17
C VAL A 14 -49.33 -24.51 -4.90
N PRO A 15 -48.42 -25.06 -5.72
CA PRO A 15 -47.70 -26.28 -5.39
C PRO A 15 -46.49 -25.99 -4.50
N ASN A 16 -46.63 -26.41 -3.25
CA ASN A 16 -45.65 -26.84 -2.24
C ASN A 16 -44.15 -26.82 -2.61
N GLU A 17 -43.40 -25.99 -1.90
CA GLU A 17 -41.94 -25.87 -1.91
C GLU A 17 -41.33 -26.95 -0.99
N GLN A 18 -40.72 -27.99 -1.57
CA GLN A 18 -40.02 -29.03 -0.83
C GLN A 18 -38.56 -28.62 -0.56
N ALA A 19 -38.26 -28.41 0.73
CA ALA A 19 -36.91 -28.25 1.27
C ALA A 19 -36.05 -29.53 1.08
N PRO A 20 -34.76 -29.41 0.73
CA PRO A 20 -33.85 -30.56 0.77
C PRO A 20 -33.38 -30.86 2.19
N GLN A 21 -33.43 -32.16 2.48
CA GLN A 21 -33.11 -32.86 3.72
C GLN A 21 -31.61 -32.79 4.08
N GLU A 22 -31.33 -32.66 5.37
CA GLU A 22 -30.04 -32.97 5.99
C GLU A 22 -29.85 -34.50 6.11
N GLN A 23 -28.63 -34.97 5.80
CA GLN A 23 -27.81 -36.00 6.48
C GLN A 23 -26.79 -36.63 5.50
N PRO A 24 -25.71 -37.29 5.96
CA PRO A 24 -25.04 -37.24 7.26
C PRO A 24 -23.51 -36.99 7.14
N GLU A 25 -22.90 -36.75 8.31
CA GLU A 25 -21.47 -36.80 8.57
C GLU A 25 -20.86 -38.15 8.14
N ASN A 26 -19.63 -38.11 7.64
CA ASN A 26 -18.76 -39.29 7.62
C ASN A 26 -17.35 -38.90 8.07
N GLU A 27 -16.98 -39.47 9.22
CA GLU A 27 -15.65 -39.51 9.83
C GLU A 27 -14.56 -39.98 8.87
N VAL A 28 -13.40 -39.33 8.95
CA VAL A 28 -12.10 -39.98 8.70
C VAL A 28 -11.19 -39.71 9.88
N ALA A 29 -11.05 -40.77 10.68
CA ALA A 29 -9.90 -41.25 11.45
C ALA A 29 -8.88 -40.27 12.07
N LYS A 30 -8.79 -40.37 13.41
CA LYS A 30 -7.74 -39.90 14.32
C LYS A 30 -6.32 -40.35 13.95
N ALA A 31 -5.36 -39.45 14.18
CA ALA A 31 -4.04 -39.79 14.73
C ALA A 31 -3.56 -38.64 15.65
N ASP A 32 -3.15 -39.03 16.86
CA ASP A 32 -2.65 -38.18 17.95
C ASP A 32 -1.27 -37.54 17.68
N ALA A 33 -1.05 -36.42 18.37
CA ALA A 33 0.16 -36.04 19.12
C ALA A 33 0.70 -34.64 18.78
N ALA A 34 0.51 -33.73 19.74
CA ALA A 34 1.11 -32.41 19.80
C ALA A 34 2.64 -32.49 19.93
N LYS A 35 3.35 -31.67 19.14
CA LYS A 35 4.69 -31.16 19.40
C LYS A 35 4.89 -29.85 18.63
N ASP A 36 5.12 -28.78 19.37
CA ASP A 36 5.58 -27.48 18.87
C ASP A 36 7.01 -27.63 18.30
N GLU A 37 7.24 -27.20 17.06
CA GLU A 37 8.58 -26.89 16.55
C GLU A 37 8.54 -25.67 15.62
N GLU A 38 9.25 -24.61 16.05
CA GLU A 38 9.61 -23.42 15.28
C GLU A 38 10.60 -23.76 14.15
N ILE A 39 10.41 -23.14 12.98
CA ILE A 39 11.32 -23.25 11.84
C ILE A 39 12.42 -22.17 11.94
N SER A 40 13.64 -22.66 12.07
CA SER A 40 14.92 -21.94 12.01
C SER A 40 15.28 -21.49 10.60
N SER A 41 15.79 -20.26 10.44
CA SER A 41 16.52 -19.81 9.26
C SER A 41 17.84 -19.15 9.66
N THR A 42 18.95 -19.75 9.22
CA THR A 42 20.35 -19.35 9.42
C THR A 42 20.85 -18.58 8.18
N THR A 43 21.50 -17.41 8.23
CA THR A 43 22.95 -17.16 8.52
C THR A 43 23.26 -15.68 8.11
N PRO A 44 24.38 -15.02 8.50
CA PRO A 44 25.01 -14.84 9.81
C PRO A 44 24.98 -13.37 10.28
N VAL A 45 24.90 -13.13 11.59
CA VAL A 45 25.31 -11.85 12.19
C VAL A 45 26.55 -12.13 13.03
N ALA A 46 27.57 -11.27 12.86
CA ALA A 46 28.84 -11.34 13.55
C ALA A 46 28.67 -11.35 15.08
N GLU A 47 29.28 -12.34 15.73
CA GLU A 47 29.36 -12.47 17.18
C GLU A 47 30.16 -11.31 17.80
N ILE A 48 29.50 -10.52 18.64
CA ILE A 48 30.18 -9.81 19.72
C ILE A 48 30.35 -10.82 20.85
N LYS A 49 31.61 -11.18 21.14
CA LYS A 49 32.00 -12.12 22.19
C LYS A 49 31.50 -11.65 23.56
N GLN A 50 30.46 -12.31 24.08
CA GLN A 50 30.15 -12.31 25.51
C GLN A 50 31.28 -13.07 26.22
N ALA A 51 32.10 -12.36 27.00
CA ALA A 51 33.19 -12.99 27.75
C ALA A 51 32.62 -13.96 28.80
N ALA A 52 33.05 -15.21 28.71
CA ALA A 52 32.75 -16.27 29.66
C ALA A 52 33.29 -15.93 31.06
N ILE A 53 32.41 -16.00 32.06
CA ILE A 53 32.79 -15.98 33.47
C ILE A 53 33.41 -17.35 33.78
N ILE A 54 34.73 -17.39 33.96
CA ILE A 54 35.44 -18.57 34.44
C ILE A 54 35.20 -18.68 35.95
N ASN A 55 34.57 -19.77 36.37
CA ASN A 55 34.42 -20.15 37.77
C ASN A 55 35.72 -20.86 38.22
N LEU A 56 36.63 -20.13 38.87
CA LEU A 56 37.82 -20.67 39.52
C LEU A 56 37.52 -20.78 41.01
N GLN A 57 37.14 -21.99 41.46
CA GLN A 57 37.17 -22.34 42.87
C GLN A 57 38.62 -22.37 43.35
N SER A 58 39.03 -21.32 44.06
CA SER A 58 40.16 -21.33 44.97
C SER A 58 39.59 -21.28 46.38
N GLU A 59 39.61 -22.41 47.08
CA GLU A 59 39.49 -22.44 48.54
C GLU A 59 40.72 -21.73 49.11
N LYS A 60 40.60 -20.41 49.26
CA LYS A 60 41.38 -19.65 50.21
C LYS A 60 40.48 -19.50 51.42
N GLU A 61 40.96 -19.97 52.58
CA GLU A 61 40.34 -19.78 53.88
C GLU A 61 39.60 -18.43 53.89
N MET A 62 38.29 -18.47 54.14
CA MET A 62 37.57 -17.27 54.50
C MET A 62 38.13 -16.84 55.86
N GLU A 63 39.25 -16.15 55.82
CA GLU A 63 39.61 -15.16 56.82
C GLU A 63 38.42 -14.21 56.80
N VAL A 64 37.49 -14.47 57.71
CA VAL A 64 36.43 -13.56 58.05
C VAL A 64 37.17 -12.35 58.58
N HIS A 65 37.54 -11.44 57.67
CA HIS A 65 37.90 -10.10 58.07
C HIS A 65 36.66 -9.59 58.77
N HIS A 66 36.66 -9.72 60.09
CA HIS A 66 36.07 -8.72 60.93
C HIS A 66 36.57 -7.41 60.34
N HIS A 67 35.70 -6.75 59.57
CA HIS A 67 35.71 -5.32 59.54
C HIS A 67 35.50 -4.93 61.00
N THR A 68 36.60 -4.89 61.74
CA THR A 68 36.78 -4.12 62.93
C THR A 68 36.32 -2.74 62.51
N HIS A 69 35.05 -2.43 62.76
CA HIS A 69 34.48 -1.10 62.57
C HIS A 69 35.47 -0.18 63.29
N PRO A 70 36.29 0.61 62.56
CA PRO A 70 37.33 1.40 63.20
C PRO A 70 36.60 2.56 63.85
N GLY A 71 36.15 2.37 65.09
CA GLY A 71 35.39 3.34 65.85
C GLY A 71 34.10 3.78 65.17
N HIS A 72 32.94 3.35 65.69
CA HIS A 72 31.77 4.21 65.62
C HIS A 72 32.03 5.47 66.48
N GLY A 73 32.93 6.33 66.02
CA GLY A 73 32.81 7.76 66.30
C GLY A 73 31.39 8.12 65.92
N LYS A 74 30.67 8.78 66.83
CA LYS A 74 29.26 9.16 66.63
C LYS A 74 29.17 9.83 65.26
N LYS A 75 28.55 9.15 64.27
CA LYS A 75 28.34 9.72 62.94
C LYS A 75 27.71 11.09 63.15
N THR A 76 28.45 12.11 62.76
CA THR A 76 27.97 13.47 62.93
C THR A 76 26.84 13.67 61.92
N TRP A 77 25.92 14.60 62.20
CA TRP A 77 24.85 14.92 61.25
C TRP A 77 25.37 15.27 59.85
N LYS A 78 26.61 15.81 59.76
CA LYS A 78 27.31 16.04 58.50
C LYS A 78 27.59 14.75 57.72
N ASP A 79 27.98 13.67 58.40
CA ASP A 79 28.28 12.39 57.75
C ASP A 79 27.01 11.79 57.13
N TYR A 80 25.88 11.83 57.85
CA TYR A 80 24.58 11.41 57.29
C TYR A 80 24.13 12.29 56.12
N PHE A 81 24.38 13.60 56.17
CA PHE A 81 24.07 14.50 55.06
C PHE A 81 24.90 14.17 53.82
N TRP A 82 26.20 13.91 53.97
CA TRP A 82 27.07 13.54 52.85
C TRP A 82 26.76 12.14 52.30
N GLU A 83 26.40 11.18 53.16
CA GLU A 83 25.91 9.85 52.73
C GLU A 83 24.59 9.97 51.95
N PHE A 84 23.63 10.75 52.47
CA PHE A 84 22.39 11.06 51.76
C PHE A 84 22.67 11.76 50.43
N LEU A 85 23.53 12.79 50.42
CA LEU A 85 23.85 13.55 49.22
C LEU A 85 24.53 12.66 48.16
N MET A 86 25.41 11.73 48.57
CA MET A 86 26.05 10.78 47.67
C MET A 86 25.04 9.80 47.06
N LEU A 87 24.14 9.22 47.86
CA LEU A 87 23.09 8.32 47.37
C LEU A 87 22.05 9.07 46.52
N PHE A 88 21.65 10.26 46.95
CA PHE A 88 20.74 11.14 46.21
C PHE A 88 21.34 11.52 44.87
N LEU A 89 22.61 11.96 44.84
CA LEU A 89 23.28 12.34 43.61
C LEU A 89 23.48 11.15 42.68
N ALA A 90 23.80 9.95 43.19
CA ALA A 90 23.92 8.75 42.37
C ALA A 90 22.60 8.43 41.65
N VAL A 91 21.48 8.44 42.37
CA VAL A 91 20.15 8.19 41.79
C VAL A 91 19.71 9.33 40.86
N PHE A 92 19.91 10.59 41.29
CA PHE A 92 19.55 11.78 40.53
C PHE A 92 20.33 11.88 39.21
N CYS A 93 21.64 11.61 39.22
CA CYS A 93 22.47 11.57 38.02
C CYS A 93 22.08 10.41 37.10
N GLY A 94 21.71 9.25 37.65
CA GLY A 94 21.16 8.14 36.87
C GLY A 94 19.93 8.57 36.06
N PHE A 95 18.93 9.14 36.74
CA PHE A 95 17.72 9.66 36.07
C PHE A 95 18.03 10.78 35.06
N LEU A 96 18.94 11.70 35.39
CA LEU A 96 19.31 12.79 34.48
C LEU A 96 20.04 12.26 33.23
N ALA A 97 20.91 11.26 33.39
CA ALA A 97 21.62 10.62 32.29
C ALA A 97 20.65 9.89 31.36
N GLU A 98 19.70 9.14 31.91
CA GLU A 98 18.65 8.48 31.12
C GLU A 98 17.79 9.49 30.37
N TYR A 99 17.32 10.54 31.03
CA TYR A 99 16.53 11.61 30.39
C TYR A 99 17.27 12.27 29.23
N GLN A 100 18.56 12.60 29.41
CA GLN A 100 19.36 13.21 28.34
C GLN A 100 19.65 12.23 27.20
N LEU A 101 19.96 10.98 27.52
CA LEU A 101 20.24 9.94 26.53
C LEU A 101 19.01 9.63 25.68
N GLU A 102 17.85 9.47 26.31
CA GLU A 102 16.57 9.23 25.63
C GLU A 102 16.23 10.38 24.70
N HIS A 103 16.31 11.64 25.18
CA HIS A 103 16.02 12.80 24.35
C HIS A 103 16.95 12.90 23.12
N LYS A 104 18.23 12.55 23.30
CA LYS A 104 19.20 12.51 22.19
C LYS A 104 18.84 11.42 21.18
N ILE A 105 18.58 10.19 21.66
CA ILE A 105 18.25 9.03 20.81
C ILE A 105 16.93 9.29 20.05
N GLU A 106 15.91 9.83 20.71
CA GLU A 106 14.63 10.17 20.08
C GLU A 106 14.79 11.17 18.94
N LYS A 107 15.61 12.22 19.14
CA LYS A 107 15.90 13.22 18.12
C LYS A 107 16.66 12.63 16.93
N GLU A 108 17.63 11.76 17.17
CA GLU A 108 18.38 11.06 16.13
C GLU A 108 17.45 10.14 15.31
N ARG A 109 16.61 9.35 15.98
CA ARG A 109 15.60 8.49 15.32
C ARG A 109 14.59 9.29 14.50
N GLY A 110 14.07 10.39 15.06
CA GLY A 110 13.16 11.29 14.34
C GLY A 110 13.79 11.84 13.06
N ARG A 111 15.08 12.20 13.11
CA ARG A 111 15.85 12.63 11.94
C ARG A 111 16.00 11.50 10.92
N GLU A 112 16.35 10.29 11.34
CA GLU A 112 16.48 9.13 10.46
C GLU A 112 15.17 8.80 9.74
N TYR A 113 14.03 8.84 10.44
CA TYR A 113 12.73 8.61 9.82
C TYR A 113 12.39 9.65 8.75
N VAL A 114 12.63 10.93 9.00
CA VAL A 114 12.35 11.98 8.02
C VAL A 114 13.24 11.86 6.79
N ILE A 115 14.51 11.47 6.97
CA ILE A 115 15.44 11.23 5.85
C ILE A 115 15.00 10.01 5.03
N SER A 116 14.67 8.89 5.69
CA SER A 116 14.13 7.71 5.02
C SER A 116 12.84 8.04 4.26
N PHE A 117 11.97 8.85 4.85
CA PHE A 117 10.71 9.26 4.23
C PHE A 117 10.95 10.12 2.99
N ARG A 118 11.92 11.04 3.04
CA ARG A 118 12.34 11.82 1.86
C ARG A 118 12.82 10.93 0.72
N GLU A 119 13.62 9.89 1.01
CA GLU A 119 14.08 8.96 -0.02
C GLU A 119 12.92 8.22 -0.69
N ASP A 120 11.90 7.84 0.09
CA ASP A 120 10.67 7.25 -0.41
C ASP A 120 9.88 8.25 -1.28
N LEU A 121 9.74 9.50 -0.84
CA LEU A 121 9.12 10.56 -1.66
C LEU A 121 9.84 10.76 -3.00
N CYS A 122 11.18 10.69 -3.02
CA CYS A 122 11.94 10.79 -4.27
C CYS A 122 11.57 9.66 -5.24
N LYS A 123 11.44 8.41 -4.77
CA LYS A 123 11.00 7.28 -5.61
C LYS A 123 9.56 7.47 -6.07
N ASP A 124 8.69 7.89 -5.16
CA ASP A 124 7.27 8.10 -5.41
C ASP A 124 7.05 9.17 -6.50
N THR A 125 7.86 10.23 -6.54
CA THR A 125 7.76 11.25 -7.61
C THR A 125 7.99 10.67 -9.02
N ALA A 126 8.90 9.70 -9.16
CA ALA A 126 9.17 9.04 -10.42
C ALA A 126 8.02 8.12 -10.84
N ILE A 127 7.43 7.42 -9.87
CA ILE A 127 6.25 6.57 -10.07
C ILE A 127 5.06 7.46 -10.50
N LEU A 128 4.74 8.50 -9.74
CA LEU A 128 3.62 9.42 -10.03
C LEU A 128 3.74 10.05 -11.42
N ARG A 129 4.95 10.47 -11.82
CA ARG A 129 5.21 11.01 -13.17
C ARG A 129 4.93 9.96 -14.24
N ARG A 130 5.52 8.77 -14.12
CA ARG A 130 5.33 7.67 -15.10
C ARG A 130 3.87 7.27 -15.23
N SER A 131 3.14 7.26 -14.12
CA SER A 131 1.73 6.91 -14.08
C SER A 131 0.86 7.96 -14.76
N SER A 132 1.16 9.25 -14.56
CA SER A 132 0.53 10.36 -15.28
C SER A 132 0.75 10.27 -16.80
N GLU A 133 1.98 10.00 -17.23
CA GLU A 133 2.33 9.79 -18.65
C GLU A 133 1.61 8.56 -19.25
N THR A 134 1.51 7.49 -18.46
CA THR A 134 0.80 6.27 -18.86
C THR A 134 -0.69 6.57 -19.05
N LEU A 135 -1.35 7.19 -18.07
CA LEU A 135 -2.77 7.55 -18.18
C LEU A 135 -3.07 8.45 -19.38
N LYS A 136 -2.18 9.39 -19.69
CA LYS A 136 -2.30 10.21 -20.90
C LYS A 136 -2.28 9.36 -22.17
N THR A 137 -1.38 8.38 -22.24
CA THR A 137 -1.31 7.43 -23.36
C THR A 137 -2.58 6.59 -23.48
N LEU A 138 -3.07 6.05 -22.36
CA LEU A 138 -4.33 5.28 -22.33
C LEU A 138 -5.52 6.13 -22.78
N SER A 139 -5.59 7.39 -22.32
CA SER A 139 -6.64 8.33 -22.70
C SER A 139 -6.63 8.66 -24.19
N ILE A 140 -5.45 8.85 -24.80
CA ILE A 140 -5.32 9.13 -26.25
C ILE A 140 -5.77 7.92 -27.08
N ALA A 141 -5.42 6.70 -26.66
CA ALA A 141 -5.90 5.47 -27.29
C ALA A 141 -7.43 5.35 -27.15
N GLY A 142 -7.98 5.64 -25.96
CA GLY A 142 -9.42 5.67 -25.72
C GLY A 142 -10.15 6.70 -26.60
N ASP A 143 -9.63 7.92 -26.72
CA ASP A 143 -10.18 8.95 -27.62
C ASP A 143 -10.21 8.47 -29.08
N SER A 144 -9.11 7.84 -29.54
CA SER A 144 -9.00 7.32 -30.91
C SER A 144 -9.96 6.16 -31.17
N LEU A 145 -10.09 5.24 -30.22
CA LEU A 145 -11.06 4.13 -30.25
C LEU A 145 -12.49 4.66 -30.36
N VAL A 146 -12.88 5.55 -29.45
CA VAL A 146 -14.24 6.13 -29.41
C VAL A 146 -14.54 6.86 -30.72
N LYS A 147 -13.58 7.60 -31.26
CA LYS A 147 -13.73 8.29 -32.55
C LYS A 147 -14.01 7.33 -33.71
N ILE A 148 -13.30 6.19 -33.78
CA ILE A 148 -13.53 5.19 -34.84
C ILE A 148 -14.95 4.63 -34.75
N LEU A 149 -15.42 4.30 -33.54
CA LEU A 149 -16.77 3.76 -33.32
C LEU A 149 -17.86 4.80 -33.67
N GLN A 150 -17.74 6.02 -33.15
CA GLN A 150 -18.75 7.09 -33.35
C GLN A 150 -18.85 7.54 -34.81
N GLN A 151 -17.73 7.55 -35.55
CA GLN A 151 -17.71 7.89 -36.97
C GLN A 151 -18.07 6.71 -37.87
N ASN A 152 -18.43 5.55 -37.30
CA ASN A 152 -18.74 4.31 -38.01
C ASN A 152 -17.63 3.89 -39.01
N ARG A 153 -16.36 4.11 -38.64
CA ARG A 153 -15.20 3.85 -39.50
C ARG A 153 -14.74 2.40 -39.48
N ILE A 154 -15.50 1.51 -38.82
CA ILE A 154 -15.19 0.08 -38.67
C ILE A 154 -15.15 -0.69 -39.99
N GLN A 155 -15.68 -0.13 -41.08
CA GLN A 155 -15.66 -0.73 -42.41
C GLN A 155 -14.33 -0.50 -43.15
N LEU A 156 -13.51 0.45 -42.69
CA LEU A 156 -12.20 0.74 -43.27
C LEU A 156 -11.17 -0.25 -42.67
N PRO A 157 -10.50 -1.10 -43.47
CA PRO A 157 -9.61 -2.14 -42.95
C PRO A 157 -8.47 -1.61 -42.07
N GLU A 158 -7.96 -0.42 -42.37
CA GLU A 158 -6.91 0.22 -41.57
C GLU A 158 -7.41 0.69 -40.21
N ASP A 159 -8.60 1.30 -40.16
CA ASP A 159 -9.19 1.77 -38.90
C ASP A 159 -9.66 0.60 -38.05
N LEU A 160 -10.11 -0.50 -38.66
CA LEU A 160 -10.45 -1.72 -37.94
C LEU A 160 -9.24 -2.30 -37.20
N LYS A 161 -8.06 -2.33 -37.81
CA LYS A 161 -6.82 -2.75 -37.13
C LYS A 161 -6.46 -1.82 -35.98
N LYS A 162 -6.51 -0.51 -36.22
CA LYS A 162 -6.28 0.50 -35.19
C LYS A 162 -7.26 0.34 -34.03
N LEU A 163 -8.52 0.01 -34.31
CA LEU A 163 -9.53 -0.27 -33.29
C LEU A 163 -9.13 -1.47 -32.42
N TYR A 164 -8.67 -2.56 -33.03
CA TYR A 164 -8.14 -3.73 -32.34
C TYR A 164 -6.95 -3.38 -31.43
N ASP A 165 -6.01 -2.56 -31.91
CA ASP A 165 -4.86 -2.09 -31.14
C ASP A 165 -5.28 -1.18 -29.98
N TYR A 166 -6.12 -0.17 -30.26
CA TYR A 166 -6.58 0.78 -29.25
C TYR A 166 -7.44 0.12 -28.18
N ASN A 167 -8.18 -0.96 -28.50
CA ASN A 167 -8.88 -1.76 -27.50
C ASN A 167 -7.91 -2.27 -26.43
N LEU A 168 -6.82 -2.90 -26.87
CA LEU A 168 -5.84 -3.45 -25.94
C LEU A 168 -5.04 -2.37 -25.21
N ILE A 169 -4.72 -1.25 -25.86
CA ILE A 169 -3.99 -0.15 -25.23
C ILE A 169 -4.88 0.55 -24.20
N SER A 170 -6.06 1.02 -24.58
CA SER A 170 -6.95 1.80 -23.70
C SER A 170 -7.40 1.02 -22.45
N LEU A 171 -7.49 -0.32 -22.55
CA LEU A 171 -7.89 -1.21 -21.46
C LEU A 171 -6.71 -1.97 -20.84
N ALA A 172 -5.45 -1.61 -21.12
CA ALA A 172 -4.26 -2.34 -20.66
C ALA A 172 -4.15 -2.42 -19.13
N GLY A 173 -3.95 -3.61 -18.54
CA GLY A 173 -3.67 -3.80 -17.11
C GLY A 173 -2.39 -3.10 -16.68
N VAL A 174 -2.47 -1.90 -16.09
CA VAL A 174 -1.32 -1.21 -15.52
C VAL A 174 -1.63 -0.92 -14.06
N THR A 175 -0.80 -1.42 -13.16
CA THR A 175 -0.75 -0.94 -11.78
C THR A 175 -0.04 0.40 -11.80
N LEU A 176 -0.78 1.46 -11.50
CA LEU A 176 -0.28 2.83 -11.65
C LEU A 176 0.28 3.35 -10.33
N ILE A 177 -0.10 2.78 -9.20
CA ILE A 177 0.30 3.30 -7.88
C ILE A 177 0.84 2.15 -7.03
N ASN A 178 2.17 2.05 -6.97
CA ASN A 178 2.90 1.15 -6.07
C ASN A 178 3.87 2.00 -5.25
N LEU A 179 3.34 2.89 -4.42
CA LEU A 179 4.15 3.82 -3.64
C LEU A 179 4.78 3.13 -2.44
N THR A 180 5.85 3.73 -1.92
CA THR A 180 6.65 3.07 -0.89
C THR A 180 5.98 3.19 0.48
N ASP A 181 5.57 2.05 1.05
CA ASP A 181 4.86 2.03 2.34
C ASP A 181 5.76 1.84 3.57
N ARG A 182 7.03 1.45 3.40
CA ARG A 182 7.90 1.04 4.51
C ARG A 182 8.03 2.13 5.58
N THR A 183 8.43 3.33 5.19
CA THR A 183 8.63 4.42 6.17
C THR A 183 7.30 4.94 6.69
N SER A 184 6.25 4.93 5.85
CA SER A 184 4.90 5.32 6.22
C SER A 184 4.31 4.45 7.34
N VAL A 185 4.43 3.12 7.20
CA VAL A 185 3.98 2.15 8.20
C VAL A 185 4.76 2.28 9.49
N GLN A 186 6.07 2.48 9.42
CA GLN A 186 6.91 2.68 10.60
C GLN A 186 6.50 3.96 11.35
N LEU A 187 6.40 5.09 10.66
CA LEU A 187 5.98 6.37 11.27
C LEU A 187 4.59 6.28 11.92
N LYS A 188 3.63 5.63 11.25
CA LYS A 188 2.25 5.46 11.75
C LYS A 188 2.18 4.55 12.98
N ASN A 189 2.90 3.42 12.97
CA ASN A 189 2.69 2.36 13.96
C ASN A 189 3.69 2.35 15.12
N SER A 190 4.89 2.94 14.97
CA SER A 190 5.92 2.96 16.03
C SER A 190 5.87 4.17 16.95
N GLY A 191 4.89 5.06 16.78
CA GLY A 191 4.88 6.38 17.41
C GLY A 191 5.93 7.34 16.83
N GLY A 192 6.55 6.99 15.69
CA GLY A 192 7.60 7.79 15.04
C GLY A 192 7.17 9.22 14.70
N MET A 193 5.88 9.45 14.47
CA MET A 193 5.34 10.80 14.26
C MET A 193 5.61 11.76 15.44
N ARG A 194 5.63 11.27 16.69
CA ARG A 194 5.94 12.09 17.88
C ARG A 194 7.40 12.54 17.90
N LEU A 195 8.29 11.78 17.28
CA LEU A 195 9.73 12.05 17.27
C LEU A 195 10.10 13.15 16.27
N ILE A 196 9.20 13.49 15.34
CA ILE A 196 9.41 14.55 14.36
C ILE A 196 9.15 15.91 15.03
N THR A 197 10.14 16.78 15.03
CA THR A 197 10.10 18.04 15.79
C THR A 197 9.44 19.19 15.02
N GLY A 198 9.28 19.05 13.70
CA GLY A 198 8.71 20.09 12.81
C GLY A 198 7.23 19.89 12.53
N LYS A 199 6.35 20.70 13.14
CA LYS A 199 4.89 20.65 12.90
C LYS A 199 4.54 20.76 11.41
N LYS A 200 5.24 21.65 10.68
CA LYS A 200 5.05 21.83 9.23
C LYS A 200 5.32 20.55 8.44
N ILE A 201 6.32 19.76 8.85
CA ILE A 201 6.67 18.49 8.21
C ILE A 201 5.61 17.45 8.55
N ILE A 202 5.18 17.36 9.81
CA ILE A 202 4.10 16.46 10.25
C ILE A 202 2.82 16.72 9.45
N ASP A 203 2.36 17.98 9.39
CA ASP A 203 1.14 18.36 8.67
C ASP A 203 1.24 18.00 7.18
N ALA A 204 2.40 18.22 6.57
CA ALA A 204 2.63 17.89 5.17
C ALA A 204 2.72 16.37 4.90
N ILE A 205 3.28 15.58 5.82
CA ILE A 205 3.27 14.11 5.75
C ILE A 205 1.83 13.59 5.79
N ILE A 206 1.01 14.12 6.72
CA ILE A 206 -0.39 13.73 6.87
C ILE A 206 -1.18 14.07 5.60
N ASP A 207 -1.01 15.28 5.07
CA ASP A 207 -1.68 15.71 3.82
C ASP A 207 -1.21 14.90 2.60
N TYR A 208 0.07 14.52 2.56
CA TYR A 208 0.60 13.62 1.54
C TYR A 208 -0.09 12.25 1.60
N TRP A 209 -0.15 11.60 2.77
CA TRP A 209 -0.80 10.30 2.92
C TRP A 209 -2.29 10.32 2.62
N ALA A 210 -3.02 11.35 3.05
CA ALA A 210 -4.44 11.50 2.71
C ALA A 210 -4.65 11.56 1.18
N GLY A 211 -3.72 12.19 0.45
CA GLY A 211 -3.71 12.21 -1.00
C GLY A 211 -3.44 10.83 -1.63
N ILE A 212 -2.60 10.00 -1.00
CA ILE A 212 -2.37 8.61 -1.44
C ILE A 212 -3.64 7.77 -1.27
N ASP A 213 -4.29 7.84 -0.11
CA ASP A 213 -5.54 7.10 0.14
C ASP A 213 -6.62 7.48 -0.89
N HIS A 214 -6.70 8.78 -1.24
CA HIS A 214 -7.61 9.25 -2.27
C HIS A 214 -7.24 8.69 -3.66
N LEU A 215 -5.96 8.70 -4.02
CA LEU A 215 -5.48 8.16 -5.28
C LEU A 215 -5.76 6.66 -5.42
N THR A 216 -5.56 5.87 -4.37
CA THR A 216 -5.87 4.43 -4.36
C THR A 216 -7.36 4.19 -4.62
N LYS A 217 -8.25 4.99 -4.02
CA LYS A 217 -9.71 4.90 -4.30
C LYS A 217 -10.04 5.19 -5.76
N VAL A 218 -9.43 6.23 -6.34
CA VAL A 218 -9.62 6.56 -7.77
C VAL A 218 -9.07 5.46 -8.67
N GLU A 219 -7.95 4.82 -8.29
CA GLU A 219 -7.42 3.67 -9.01
C GLU A 219 -8.41 2.49 -8.99
N SER A 220 -8.99 2.15 -7.84
CA SER A 220 -9.98 1.08 -7.73
C SER A 220 -11.19 1.32 -8.64
N ILE A 221 -11.76 2.53 -8.61
CA ILE A 221 -12.87 2.93 -9.50
C ILE A 221 -12.46 2.77 -10.97
N ALA A 222 -11.27 3.24 -11.33
CA ALA A 222 -10.77 3.11 -12.70
C ALA A 222 -10.62 1.64 -13.13
N GLN A 223 -10.10 0.76 -12.26
CA GLN A 223 -9.95 -0.65 -12.57
C GLN A 223 -11.30 -1.35 -12.74
N GLU A 224 -12.30 -1.02 -11.90
CA GLU A 224 -13.65 -1.55 -12.01
C GLU A 224 -14.31 -1.16 -13.34
N MET A 225 -14.28 0.14 -13.69
CA MET A 225 -14.81 0.62 -14.97
C MET A 225 -14.15 -0.08 -16.16
N ARG A 226 -12.83 -0.30 -16.08
CA ARG A 226 -12.06 -1.01 -17.12
C ARG A 226 -12.39 -2.48 -17.21
N LEU A 227 -12.61 -3.15 -16.08
CA LEU A 227 -13.04 -4.55 -16.07
C LEU A 227 -14.35 -4.69 -16.84
N HIS A 228 -15.32 -3.82 -16.54
CA HIS A 228 -16.60 -3.78 -17.24
C HIS A 228 -16.50 -3.43 -18.72
N ALA A 229 -15.60 -2.52 -19.12
CA ALA A 229 -15.34 -2.27 -20.53
C ALA A 229 -14.69 -3.48 -21.23
N ARG A 230 -13.78 -4.18 -20.53
CA ARG A 230 -13.09 -5.38 -21.04
C ARG A 230 -14.06 -6.54 -21.22
N GLU A 231 -14.95 -6.79 -20.27
CA GLU A 231 -16.01 -7.80 -20.40
C GLU A 231 -16.86 -7.54 -21.64
N LYS A 232 -17.26 -6.28 -21.87
CA LYS A 232 -18.03 -5.92 -23.07
C LYS A 232 -17.21 -6.12 -24.36
N SER A 233 -15.90 -5.88 -24.30
CA SER A 233 -15.00 -6.05 -25.45
C SER A 233 -14.96 -7.50 -25.98
N TYR A 234 -15.22 -8.50 -25.13
CA TYR A 234 -15.21 -9.91 -25.53
C TYR A 234 -16.33 -10.29 -26.50
N LEU A 235 -17.40 -9.48 -26.57
CA LEU A 235 -18.47 -9.65 -27.56
C LEU A 235 -18.12 -9.05 -28.92
N ILE A 236 -17.04 -8.27 -29.00
CA ILE A 236 -16.71 -7.40 -30.14
C ILE A 236 -15.44 -7.87 -30.83
N PHE A 237 -14.38 -8.13 -30.06
CA PHE A 237 -13.05 -8.43 -30.58
C PHE A 237 -12.75 -9.93 -30.50
N ASP A 238 -12.41 -10.52 -31.64
CA ASP A 238 -12.01 -11.92 -31.71
C ASP A 238 -10.50 -12.05 -31.46
N ASN A 239 -10.15 -12.80 -30.41
CA ASN A 239 -8.77 -12.93 -29.98
C ASN A 239 -7.85 -13.57 -31.04
N ARG A 240 -8.41 -14.33 -31.99
CA ARG A 240 -7.67 -14.98 -33.08
C ARG A 240 -6.98 -14.00 -34.02
N TYR A 241 -7.42 -12.75 -34.06
CA TYR A 241 -6.82 -11.72 -34.90
C TYR A 241 -5.65 -10.98 -34.26
N TYR A 242 -5.40 -11.21 -32.97
CA TYR A 242 -4.14 -10.84 -32.32
C TYR A 242 -3.12 -11.94 -32.63
N ALA A 243 -2.11 -11.63 -33.46
CA ALA A 243 -1.04 -12.59 -33.71
C ALA A 243 -0.19 -12.77 -32.44
N ASP A 244 0.26 -14.01 -32.19
CA ASP A 244 1.23 -14.28 -31.14
C ASP A 244 2.53 -13.54 -31.47
N SER A 245 3.07 -12.83 -30.49
CA SER A 245 4.06 -11.78 -30.73
C SER A 245 5.40 -12.38 -31.17
N GLY A 246 5.68 -12.36 -32.47
CA GLY A 246 7.03 -12.60 -32.99
C GLY A 246 8.03 -11.60 -32.40
N ILE A 247 9.21 -12.14 -32.05
CA ILE A 247 10.48 -11.50 -31.64
C ILE A 247 10.45 -9.94 -31.68
N ASN A 248 10.59 -9.32 -30.50
CA ASN A 248 10.58 -7.87 -30.16
C ASN A 248 9.29 -7.31 -29.55
N GLY A 249 8.29 -8.13 -29.22
CA GLY A 249 7.15 -7.72 -28.39
C GLY A 249 6.19 -6.71 -29.04
N LYS A 250 6.29 -6.49 -30.36
CA LYS A 250 5.37 -5.61 -31.09
C LYS A 250 4.13 -6.42 -31.49
N ARG A 251 2.97 -5.98 -31.01
CA ARG A 251 1.67 -6.56 -31.38
C ARG A 251 1.40 -6.37 -32.87
N VAL A 252 0.92 -7.41 -33.53
CA VAL A 252 0.52 -7.39 -34.94
C VAL A 252 -0.94 -7.83 -35.04
N ILE A 253 -1.78 -6.99 -35.64
CA ILE A 253 -3.18 -7.30 -35.94
C ILE A 253 -3.27 -7.85 -37.36
N SER A 254 -3.98 -8.98 -37.52
CA SER A 254 -4.18 -9.62 -38.81
C SER A 254 -4.80 -8.67 -39.86
N ASN A 255 -4.36 -8.79 -41.11
CA ASN A 255 -4.99 -8.11 -42.25
C ASN A 255 -6.43 -8.57 -42.53
N GLN A 256 -6.81 -9.72 -41.97
CA GLN A 256 -8.14 -10.32 -42.12
C GLN A 256 -9.02 -10.11 -40.89
N ALA A 257 -8.65 -9.18 -39.99
CA ALA A 257 -9.41 -8.90 -38.78
C ALA A 257 -10.87 -8.53 -39.10
N GLN A 258 -11.79 -9.09 -38.33
CA GLN A 258 -13.24 -8.80 -38.38
C GLN A 258 -13.78 -8.67 -36.96
N LEU A 259 -14.86 -7.90 -36.76
CA LEU A 259 -15.55 -7.87 -35.48
C LEU A 259 -16.47 -9.08 -35.34
N MET A 260 -16.62 -9.60 -34.13
CA MET A 260 -17.57 -10.67 -33.82
C MET A 260 -19.03 -10.19 -33.95
N THR A 261 -19.27 -8.91 -33.68
CA THR A 261 -20.57 -8.25 -33.87
C THR A 261 -20.41 -6.87 -34.50
N LYS A 262 -21.41 -6.48 -35.31
CA LYS A 262 -21.57 -5.13 -35.85
C LYS A 262 -22.85 -4.46 -35.32
N GLU A 263 -23.47 -5.04 -34.30
CA GLU A 263 -24.68 -4.50 -33.70
C GLU A 263 -24.43 -3.12 -33.09
N ASN A 264 -25.21 -2.13 -33.51
CA ASN A 264 -24.97 -0.72 -33.15
C ASN A 264 -25.06 -0.49 -31.63
N LEU A 265 -26.01 -1.14 -30.96
CA LEU A 265 -26.18 -1.01 -29.51
C LEU A 265 -24.95 -1.51 -28.74
N VAL A 266 -24.41 -2.68 -29.12
CA VAL A 266 -23.22 -3.27 -28.50
C VAL A 266 -21.99 -2.38 -28.68
N LEU A 267 -21.76 -1.90 -29.90
CA LEU A 267 -20.62 -1.02 -30.20
C LEU A 267 -20.74 0.34 -29.50
N THR A 268 -21.95 0.89 -29.42
CA THR A 268 -22.23 2.17 -28.75
C THR A 268 -22.02 2.07 -27.25
N GLU A 269 -22.53 1.01 -26.62
CA GLU A 269 -22.35 0.79 -25.19
C GLU A 269 -20.86 0.62 -24.84
N PHE A 270 -20.11 -0.18 -25.61
CA PHE A 270 -18.68 -0.32 -25.43
C PHE A 270 -17.93 1.02 -25.59
N GLY A 271 -18.26 1.78 -26.64
CA GLY A 271 -17.72 3.12 -26.85
C GLY A 271 -17.99 4.07 -25.68
N ASN A 272 -19.20 4.03 -25.11
CA ASN A 272 -19.56 4.84 -23.94
C ASN A 272 -18.76 4.45 -22.70
N ARG A 273 -18.57 3.14 -22.44
CA ARG A 273 -17.73 2.66 -21.33
C ARG A 273 -16.29 3.16 -21.47
N VAL A 274 -15.68 3.03 -22.65
CA VAL A 274 -14.32 3.54 -22.92
C VAL A 274 -14.27 5.07 -22.80
N ALA A 275 -15.30 5.79 -23.27
CA ALA A 275 -15.39 7.24 -23.16
C ALA A 275 -15.41 7.73 -21.71
N HIS A 276 -16.13 7.03 -20.82
CA HIS A 276 -16.12 7.35 -19.38
C HIS A 276 -14.74 7.13 -18.76
N ILE A 277 -14.07 6.02 -19.08
CA ILE A 277 -12.73 5.72 -18.55
C ILE A 277 -11.72 6.78 -18.98
N LYS A 278 -11.65 7.11 -20.28
CA LYS A 278 -10.68 8.12 -20.76
C LYS A 278 -11.00 9.51 -20.21
N ASN A 279 -12.27 9.82 -19.96
CA ASN A 279 -12.65 11.08 -19.33
C ASN A 279 -12.15 11.11 -17.88
N LEU A 280 -12.40 10.07 -17.08
CA LEU A 280 -11.85 9.94 -15.73
C LEU A 280 -10.33 10.13 -15.70
N PHE A 281 -9.61 9.48 -16.64
CA PHE A 281 -8.16 9.60 -16.77
C PHE A 281 -7.72 11.04 -17.00
N LYS A 282 -8.37 11.73 -17.95
CA LYS A 282 -8.02 13.10 -18.34
C LYS A 282 -8.46 14.16 -17.33
N SER A 283 -9.69 14.10 -16.83
CA SER A 283 -10.32 15.16 -16.05
C SER A 283 -10.01 15.10 -14.56
N SER A 284 -9.60 13.93 -14.05
CA SER A 284 -9.51 13.72 -12.61
C SER A 284 -8.24 12.97 -12.24
N TYR A 285 -8.05 11.75 -12.75
CA TYR A 285 -6.98 10.89 -12.26
C TYR A 285 -5.58 11.46 -12.56
N THR A 286 -5.34 11.93 -13.79
CA THR A 286 -4.07 12.60 -14.14
C THR A 286 -3.83 13.86 -13.31
N ILE A 287 -4.89 14.63 -13.00
CA ILE A 287 -4.79 15.83 -12.17
C ILE A 287 -4.39 15.46 -10.74
N PHE A 288 -5.02 14.44 -10.16
CA PHE A 288 -4.68 13.97 -8.82
C PHE A 288 -3.24 13.46 -8.73
N LEU A 289 -2.76 12.71 -9.74
CA LEU A 289 -1.36 12.26 -9.78
C LEU A 289 -0.38 13.44 -9.83
N ASN A 290 -0.65 14.43 -10.68
CA ASN A 290 0.20 15.62 -10.79
C ASN A 290 0.20 16.46 -9.50
N ASN A 291 -0.97 16.64 -8.89
CA ASN A 291 -1.10 17.34 -7.60
C ASN A 291 -0.35 16.58 -6.50
N GLN A 292 -0.46 15.26 -6.45
CA GLN A 292 0.25 14.45 -5.47
C GLN A 292 1.77 14.52 -5.66
N LYS A 293 2.23 14.52 -6.92
CA LYS A 293 3.65 14.73 -7.21
C LYS A 293 4.11 16.11 -6.71
N ALA A 294 3.32 17.16 -6.93
CA ALA A 294 3.65 18.50 -6.43
C ALA A 294 3.68 18.56 -4.89
N LYS A 295 2.80 17.83 -4.19
CA LYS A 295 2.88 17.66 -2.73
C LYS A 295 4.19 16.98 -2.31
N ALA A 296 4.58 15.90 -2.99
CA ALA A 296 5.86 15.22 -2.74
C ALA A 296 7.05 16.16 -2.93
N ASP A 297 7.12 16.87 -4.06
CA ASP A 297 8.19 17.82 -4.37
C ASP A 297 8.29 18.93 -3.31
N THR A 298 7.14 19.45 -2.87
CA THR A 298 7.06 20.48 -1.83
C THR A 298 7.56 19.95 -0.48
N LEU A 299 7.15 18.73 -0.11
CA LEU A 299 7.57 18.10 1.13
C LEU A 299 9.07 17.76 1.14
N ILE A 300 9.61 17.25 0.03
CA ILE A 300 11.05 17.06 -0.16
C ILE A 300 11.80 18.37 0.06
N LYS A 301 11.31 19.49 -0.51
CA LYS A 301 11.93 20.81 -0.34
C LYS A 301 11.92 21.25 1.12
N ILE A 302 10.78 21.13 1.82
CA ILE A 302 10.67 21.47 3.24
C ILE A 302 11.65 20.64 4.07
N ILE A 303 11.73 19.33 3.81
CA ILE A 303 12.66 18.43 4.53
C ILE A 303 14.12 18.82 4.27
N ASN A 304 14.48 19.14 3.02
CA ASN A 304 15.84 19.55 2.68
C ASN A 304 16.25 20.84 3.40
N GLU A 305 15.34 21.82 3.47
CA GLU A 305 15.58 23.10 4.14
C GLU A 305 15.75 22.91 5.66
N GLU A 306 14.82 22.19 6.31
CA GLU A 306 14.80 22.00 7.77
C GLU A 306 15.97 21.15 8.28
N TYR A 307 16.37 20.12 7.52
CA TYR A 307 17.42 19.17 7.92
C TYR A 307 18.78 19.45 7.26
N HIS A 308 18.90 20.55 6.52
CA HIS A 308 20.11 20.96 5.79
C HIS A 308 20.67 19.85 4.90
N LEU A 309 19.78 19.16 4.18
CA LEU A 309 20.13 18.08 3.27
C LEU A 309 20.45 18.66 1.88
N LYS A 310 21.43 18.06 1.20
CA LYS A 310 21.80 18.41 -0.18
C LYS A 310 20.89 17.73 -1.21
#